data_AF-A0A434VWA9-F1
#
_entry.id   AF-A0A434VWA9-F1
#
_cell.length_a   1.000
_cell.length_b   1.000
_cell.length_c   1.000
_cell.angle_alpha   90.00
_cell.angle_beta   90.00
_cell.angle_gamma   90.00
#
_symmetry.space_group_name_H-M   'P 1'
#
loop_
_entity.id
_entity.type
_entity.pdbx_description
1 polymer ?
#
loop_
_entity_poly.entity_id
_entity_poly.type
_entity_poly.pdbx_seq_one_letter_code
_entity_poly.pdbx_strand_id
1 'polypeptide(L)'
;MATATTMRPLVSLALPDQGAARLAAQLFLALAGTLLLTLSAKTKVVLGPVDISLQTLAVLLIAAAFGMRLAVATLILYLAEGAFGLPVFQGTPEKGVGIAYML
;
A
#
# COMPACT_ATOMS: atom_id res chain seq x y z
N MET A 1 3.03 -20.59 -30.64
CA MET A 1 2.32 -19.41 -30.10
C MET A 1 2.43 -19.44 -28.58
N ALA A 2 3.49 -18.85 -28.02
CA ALA A 2 3.75 -18.80 -26.58
C ALA A 2 3.55 -17.35 -26.10
N THR A 3 2.31 -16.94 -25.94
CA THR A 3 1.94 -15.58 -25.57
C THR A 3 1.89 -15.42 -24.05
N ALA A 4 3.00 -14.94 -23.49
CA ALA A 4 3.08 -14.02 -22.35
C ALA A 4 2.11 -14.25 -21.16
N THR A 5 2.16 -15.41 -20.50
CA THR A 5 1.54 -15.58 -19.18
C THR A 5 2.32 -14.86 -18.06
N THR A 6 3.60 -14.53 -18.29
CA THR A 6 4.54 -14.11 -17.24
C THR A 6 4.27 -12.73 -16.64
N MET A 7 3.50 -11.86 -17.29
CA MET A 7 3.33 -10.46 -16.86
C MET A 7 2.00 -10.15 -16.18
N ARG A 8 1.13 -11.16 -15.97
CA ARG A 8 -0.16 -10.95 -15.30
C ARG A 8 0.05 -10.82 -13.79
N PRO A 9 -0.38 -9.71 -13.16
CA PRO A 9 -0.30 -9.58 -11.71
C PRO A 9 -1.22 -10.59 -11.02
N LEU A 10 -0.85 -11.08 -9.83
CA LEU A 10 -1.61 -12.12 -9.12
C LEU A 10 -3.08 -11.73 -8.91
N VAL A 11 -3.33 -10.45 -8.68
CA VAL A 11 -4.67 -9.89 -8.55
C VAL A 11 -5.58 -10.15 -9.76
N SER A 12 -5.00 -10.31 -10.96
CA SER A 12 -5.78 -10.61 -12.18
C SER A 12 -6.43 -11.99 -12.18
N LEU A 13 -6.02 -12.89 -11.28
CA LEU A 13 -6.66 -14.19 -11.09
C LEU A 13 -7.93 -14.12 -10.25
N ALA A 14 -8.09 -13.08 -9.42
CA ALA A 14 -9.19 -12.93 -8.48
C ALA A 14 -10.18 -11.81 -8.87
N LEU A 15 -9.83 -10.97 -9.84
CA LEU A 15 -10.67 -9.84 -10.25
C LEU A 15 -11.81 -10.30 -11.18
N PRO A 16 -13.04 -9.76 -11.01
CA PRO A 16 -14.12 -9.94 -11.96
C PRO A 16 -13.74 -9.44 -13.35
N ASP A 17 -14.19 -10.13 -14.40
CA ASP A 17 -13.80 -9.83 -15.78
C ASP A 17 -14.16 -8.38 -16.18
N GLN A 18 -15.38 -7.89 -15.90
CA GLN A 18 -15.85 -6.58 -16.36
C GLN A 18 -16.90 -5.93 -15.44
N GLY A 19 -16.98 -4.59 -15.48
CA GLY A 19 -18.06 -3.80 -14.87
C GLY A 19 -17.76 -3.21 -13.49
N ALA A 20 -18.81 -2.70 -12.83
CA ALA A 20 -18.72 -2.04 -11.53
C ALA A 20 -18.08 -2.91 -10.43
N ALA A 21 -18.28 -4.23 -10.48
CA ALA A 21 -17.68 -5.18 -9.55
C ALA A 21 -16.15 -5.19 -9.61
N ARG A 22 -15.55 -4.98 -10.79
CA ARG A 22 -14.09 -4.92 -10.96
C ARG A 22 -13.52 -3.66 -10.32
N LEU A 23 -14.17 -2.51 -10.52
CA LEU A 23 -13.78 -1.25 -9.90
C LEU A 23 -13.91 -1.32 -8.37
N ALA A 24 -15.02 -1.89 -7.87
CA ALA A 24 -15.23 -2.11 -6.44
C ALA A 24 -14.14 -3.00 -5.84
N ALA A 25 -13.78 -4.10 -6.52
CA ALA A 25 -12.70 -4.98 -6.08
C ALA A 25 -11.34 -4.27 -6.07
N GLN A 26 -11.03 -3.45 -7.09
CA GLN A 26 -9.79 -2.66 -7.12
C GLN A 26 -9.72 -1.63 -6.00
N LEU A 27 -10.82 -0.93 -5.71
CA LEU A 27 -10.91 0.01 -4.59
C LEU A 27 -10.73 -0.71 -3.25
N PHE A 28 -11.40 -1.85 -3.08
CA PHE A 28 -11.26 -2.68 -1.89
C PHE A 28 -9.82 -3.14 -1.68
N LEU A 29 -9.16 -3.62 -2.74
CA LEU A 29 -7.76 -4.00 -2.70
C LEU A 29 -6.84 -2.83 -2.39
N ALA A 30 -7.11 -1.64 -2.95
CA ALA A 30 -6.34 -0.45 -2.64
C ALA A 30 -6.44 -0.09 -1.15
N LEU A 31 -7.65 -0.07 -0.58
CA LEU A 31 -7.87 0.16 0.85
C LEU A 31 -7.25 -0.92 1.74
N ALA A 32 -7.37 -2.20 1.34
CA ALA A 32 -6.72 -3.29 2.05
C ALA A 32 -5.19 -3.15 2.03
N GLY A 33 -4.63 -2.69 0.91
CA GLY A 33 -3.21 -2.38 0.75
C GLY A 33 -2.76 -1.22 1.63
N THR A 34 -3.53 -0.14 1.75
CA THR A 34 -3.19 0.99 2.64
C THR A 34 -3.28 0.59 4.12
N LEU A 35 -4.23 -0.26 4.48
CA LEU A 35 -4.31 -0.84 5.83
C LEU A 35 -3.08 -1.70 6.14
N LEU A 36 -2.66 -2.55 5.20
CA LEU A 36 -1.45 -3.37 5.35
C LEU A 36 -0.20 -2.51 5.51
N LEU A 37 -0.07 -1.43 4.73
CA LEU A 37 1.02 -0.45 4.87
C LEU A 37 1.01 0.22 6.24
N THR A 38 -0.17 0.64 6.69
CA THR A 38 -0.34 1.29 8.01
C THR A 38 0.05 0.35 9.15
N LEU A 39 -0.38 -0.92 9.10
CA LEU A 39 0.00 -1.92 10.10
C LEU A 39 1.52 -2.19 10.07
N SER A 40 2.09 -2.28 8.88
CA SER A 40 3.53 -2.52 8.68
C SER A 40 4.40 -1.34 9.12
N ALA A 41 3.88 -0.12 9.01
CA ALA A 41 4.50 1.09 9.56
C ALA A 41 4.51 1.09 11.09
N LYS A 42 3.52 0.47 11.74
CA LYS A 42 3.47 0.38 13.21
C LYS A 42 4.34 -0.73 13.80
N THR A 43 4.63 -1.79 13.02
CA THR A 43 5.59 -2.82 13.42
C THR A 43 7.02 -2.31 13.27
N LYS A 44 7.41 -1.40 14.17
CA LYS A 44 8.76 -0.86 14.24
C LYS A 44 9.62 -1.66 15.22
N VAL A 45 10.84 -1.95 14.80
CA VAL A 45 11.91 -2.54 15.60
C VAL A 45 12.88 -1.41 15.93
N VAL A 46 12.98 -1.09 17.22
CA VAL A 46 13.82 -0.01 17.73
C VAL A 46 15.25 -0.53 17.82
N LEU A 47 16.12 -0.14 16.89
CA LEU A 47 17.52 -0.59 16.83
C LEU A 47 18.50 0.39 17.49
N GLY A 48 18.02 1.27 18.37
CA GLY A 48 18.81 2.28 19.06
C GLY A 48 18.66 3.65 18.40
N PRO A 49 19.48 4.05 17.41
CA PRO A 49 19.43 5.39 16.83
C PRO A 49 18.36 5.56 15.75
N VAL A 50 17.93 4.47 15.08
CA VAL A 50 16.95 4.52 14.00
C VAL A 50 15.97 3.36 14.13
N ASP A 51 14.69 3.67 14.04
CA ASP A 51 13.61 2.69 13.99
C ASP A 51 13.53 2.10 12.58
N ILE A 52 13.51 0.77 12.45
CA ILE A 52 13.27 0.08 11.17
C ILE A 52 11.89 -0.57 11.24
N SER A 53 11.11 -0.54 10.16
CA SER A 53 9.81 -1.20 10.10
C SER A 53 9.71 -2.19 8.95
N LEU A 54 8.62 -2.96 8.93
CA LEU A 54 8.26 -3.88 7.85
C LEU A 54 7.63 -3.17 6.63
N GLN A 55 7.61 -1.84 6.60
CA GLN A 55 6.96 -1.09 5.54
C GLN A 55 7.58 -1.36 4.16
N THR A 56 8.90 -1.54 4.05
CA THR A 56 9.56 -1.85 2.77
C THR A 56 9.12 -3.21 2.22
N LEU A 57 8.99 -4.22 3.10
CA LEU A 57 8.45 -5.53 2.74
C LEU A 57 7.00 -5.42 2.24
N ALA A 58 6.17 -4.65 2.95
CA ALA A 58 4.79 -4.42 2.56
C ALA A 58 4.65 -3.78 1.18
N VAL A 59 5.47 -2.75 0.89
CA VAL A 59 5.49 -2.09 -0.43
C VAL A 59 5.86 -3.09 -1.54
N LEU A 60 6.88 -3.93 -1.32
CA LEU A 60 7.30 -4.93 -2.30
C LEU A 60 6.23 -6.01 -2.51
N LEU A 61 5.58 -6.48 -1.44
CA LEU A 61 4.48 -7.45 -1.53
C LEU A 61 3.30 -6.87 -2.31
N ILE A 62 2.92 -5.62 -2.06
CA ILE A 62 1.86 -4.93 -2.79
C ILE A 62 2.24 -4.80 -4.27
N ALA A 63 3.46 -4.36 -4.57
CA ALA A 63 3.94 -4.23 -5.95
C ALA A 63 3.90 -5.58 -6.71
N ALA A 64 4.35 -6.66 -6.07
CA ALA A 64 4.36 -8.00 -6.66
C ALA A 64 2.95 -8.58 -6.83
N ALA A 65 2.06 -8.40 -5.85
CA ALA A 65 0.72 -8.99 -5.87
C ALA A 65 -0.27 -8.21 -6.75
N PHE A 66 -0.27 -6.87 -6.62
CA PHE A 66 -1.26 -5.99 -7.26
C PHE A 66 -0.80 -5.55 -8.65
N GLY A 67 0.50 -5.64 -8.93
CA GLY A 67 1.13 -5.11 -10.14
C GLY A 67 1.31 -3.59 -10.09
N MET A 68 2.12 -3.06 -11.01
CA MET A 68 2.57 -1.66 -11.01
C MET A 68 1.44 -0.64 -10.89
N ARG A 69 0.37 -0.77 -11.69
CA ARG A 69 -0.71 0.24 -11.73
C ARG A 69 -1.49 0.32 -10.43
N LEU A 70 -1.91 -0.82 -9.89
CA LEU A 70 -2.73 -0.85 -8.67
C LEU A 70 -1.86 -0.56 -7.44
N ALA A 71 -0.61 -1.03 -7.41
CA ALA A 71 0.33 -0.70 -6.35
C ALA A 71 0.61 0.82 -6.26
N VAL A 72 0.88 1.48 -7.39
CA VAL A 72 1.06 2.94 -7.42
C VAL A 72 -0.20 3.66 -6.92
N ALA A 73 -1.39 3.22 -7.35
CA ALA A 73 -2.65 3.78 -6.85
C ALA A 73 -2.80 3.62 -5.34
N THR A 74 -2.46 2.44 -4.79
CA THR A 74 -2.45 2.19 -3.34
C THR A 74 -1.47 3.10 -2.61
N LEU A 75 -0.27 3.30 -3.13
CA LEU A 75 0.72 4.18 -2.50
C LEU A 75 0.28 5.64 -2.51
N ILE A 76 -0.30 6.13 -3.62
CA ILE A 76 -0.86 7.47 -3.69
C ILE A 76 -2.00 7.63 -2.69
N LEU A 77 -2.88 6.63 -2.57
CA LEU A 77 -3.96 6.63 -1.60
C LEU A 77 -3.41 6.69 -0.16
N TYR A 78 -2.40 5.88 0.17
CA TYR A 78 -1.75 5.89 1.48
C TYR A 78 -1.12 7.26 1.81
N LEU A 79 -0.47 7.89 0.83
CA LEU A 79 0.07 9.24 1.01
C LEU A 79 -1.04 10.27 1.19
N ALA A 80 -2.14 10.18 0.42
CA ALA A 80 -3.29 11.06 0.57
C ALA A 80 -3.93 10.92 1.95
N GLU A 81 -4.17 9.68 2.43
CA GLU A 81 -4.67 9.38 3.77
C GLU A 81 -3.79 10.04 4.85
N GLY A 82 -2.47 9.88 4.73
CA GLY A 82 -1.52 10.51 5.64
C GLY A 82 -1.49 12.03 5.54
N ALA A 83 -1.63 12.61 4.34
CA ALA A 83 -1.72 14.05 4.14
C ALA A 83 -2.99 14.66 4.74
N PHE A 84 -4.13 13.95 4.65
CA PHE A 84 -5.39 14.32 5.29
C PHE A 84 -5.34 14.25 6.83
N GLY A 85 -4.25 13.76 7.40
CA GLY A 85 -4.03 13.75 8.85
C GLY A 85 -4.41 12.44 9.53
N LEU A 86 -4.61 11.36 8.77
CA LEU A 86 -4.74 10.03 9.37
C LEU A 86 -3.37 9.56 9.89
N PRO A 87 -3.30 8.93 11.07
CA PRO A 87 -2.05 8.48 11.68
C PRO A 87 -1.54 7.17 11.04
N VAL A 88 -1.27 7.23 9.74
CA VAL A 88 -0.85 6.07 8.92
C VAL A 88 0.66 5.91 8.79
N PHE A 89 1.42 6.99 9.05
CA PHE A 89 2.88 6.99 8.96
C PHE A 89 3.54 6.47 10.24
N GLN A 90 4.82 6.10 10.11
CA GLN A 90 5.62 5.61 11.23
C GLN A 90 5.85 6.71 12.25
N GLY A 91 5.69 6.39 13.54
CA GLY A 91 5.96 7.34 14.62
C GLY A 91 4.93 8.48 14.73
N THR A 92 3.84 8.45 13.97
CA THR A 92 2.67 9.31 14.20
C THR A 92 1.90 8.80 15.42
N PRO A 93 1.50 9.66 16.39
CA PRO A 93 1.50 11.15 16.37
C PRO A 93 2.77 11.85 16.86
N GLU A 94 3.71 11.14 17.49
CA GLU A 94 4.87 11.72 18.18
C GLU A 94 5.79 12.55 17.25
N LYS A 95 5.89 12.17 15.97
CA LYS A 95 6.69 12.87 14.95
C LYS A 95 5.88 13.81 14.06
N GLY A 96 4.62 14.06 14.41
CA GLY A 96 3.70 14.86 13.60
C GLY A 96 2.69 14.02 12.80
N VAL A 97 1.66 14.69 12.32
CA VAL A 97 0.49 14.13 11.62
C VAL A 97 0.24 14.97 10.36
N GLY A 98 -0.29 14.39 9.29
CA GLY A 98 -0.71 15.18 8.14
C GLY A 98 0.45 15.62 7.24
N ILE A 99 0.21 16.70 6.51
CA ILE A 99 1.23 17.40 5.72
C ILE A 99 2.42 17.84 6.60
N ALA A 100 2.19 18.14 7.88
CA ALA A 100 3.26 18.50 8.81
C ALA A 100 4.25 17.36 9.08
N TYR A 101 3.86 16.10 8.88
CA TYR A 101 4.78 14.97 8.92
C TYR A 101 5.61 14.85 7.62
N MET A 102 5.08 15.37 6.51
CA MET A 102 5.71 15.26 5.19
C MET A 102 6.74 16.35 4.89
N LEU A 103 6.75 17.43 5.69
CA LEU A 103 7.60 18.61 5.51
C LEU A 103 8.82 18.55 6.45
#